data_AF-A0A955SZ75-F1
#
_entry.id   AF-A0A955SZ75-F1
#
_cell.length_a   1.000
_cell.length_b   1.000
_cell.length_c   1.000
_cell.angle_alpha   90.00
_cell.angle_beta   90.00
_cell.angle_gamma   90.00
#
_symmetry.space_group_name_H-M   'P 1'
#
loop_
_entity.id
_entity.type
_entity.pdbx_description
1 polymer ?
#
loop_
_entity_poly.entity_id
_entity_poly.type
_entity_poly.pdbx_seq_one_letter_code
_entity_poly.pdbx_strand_id
1 'polypeptide(L)'
;MVERITGETFRTHLDTLKTQGLLTLGLGQELQRIREEMDGFSNWLDARKHLVETGASHLSGSGPISKFLRTLTYALERMVENRDSLENRGVKLDKIQLSNTTSGCSDFRGTVQIFAVNEQGDEMLLWDGGFHWDCAEHGMPQPEAAQSLGYRCMIQFPDLDPAFSVVG
;
A
#
# COMPACT_ATOMS: atom_id res chain seq x y z
N MET A 1 13.16 -10.25 5.89
CA MET A 1 13.63 -8.93 5.45
C MET A 1 12.76 -8.52 4.28
N VAL A 2 12.48 -7.23 4.12
CA VAL A 2 11.77 -6.73 2.92
C VAL A 2 12.64 -7.02 1.71
N GLU A 3 12.03 -7.48 0.62
CA GLU A 3 12.76 -7.75 -0.61
C GLU A 3 13.21 -6.44 -1.27
N ARG A 4 14.40 -6.46 -1.85
CA ARG A 4 14.98 -5.31 -2.53
C ARG A 4 14.03 -4.69 -3.57
N ILE A 5 13.39 -5.52 -4.39
CA ILE A 5 12.44 -5.07 -5.42
C ILE A 5 11.23 -4.33 -4.83
N THR A 6 10.69 -4.79 -3.70
CA THR A 6 9.60 -4.10 -2.99
C THR A 6 10.08 -2.72 -2.54
N GLY A 7 11.26 -2.64 -1.94
CA GLY A 7 11.78 -1.38 -1.44
C GLY A 7 12.18 -0.38 -2.52
N GLU A 8 12.73 -0.83 -3.65
CA GLU A 8 13.04 0.04 -4.80
C GLU A 8 11.74 0.59 -5.41
N THR A 9 10.75 -0.29 -5.63
CA THR A 9 9.45 0.07 -6.20
C THR A 9 8.70 1.06 -5.31
N PHE A 10 8.66 0.81 -3.99
CA PHE A 10 8.07 1.72 -3.01
C PHE A 10 8.68 3.12 -3.10
N ARG A 11 10.02 3.20 -3.13
CA ARG A 11 10.75 4.47 -3.21
C ARG A 11 10.39 5.23 -4.48
N THR A 12 10.42 4.54 -5.64
CA THR A 12 10.09 5.14 -6.94
C THR A 12 8.65 5.68 -6.98
N HIS A 13 7.67 4.90 -6.53
CA HIS A 13 6.27 5.33 -6.56
C HIS A 13 5.98 6.42 -5.54
N LEU A 14 6.55 6.34 -4.34
CA LEU A 14 6.46 7.41 -3.35
C LEU A 14 7.03 8.72 -3.91
N ASP A 15 8.21 8.69 -4.53
CA ASP A 15 8.81 9.89 -5.12
C ASP A 15 7.93 10.46 -6.23
N THR A 16 7.35 9.60 -7.08
CA THR A 16 6.41 10.02 -8.13
C THR A 16 5.19 10.74 -7.57
N LEU A 17 4.49 10.13 -6.60
CA LEU A 17 3.29 10.71 -5.99
C LEU A 17 3.60 12.01 -5.23
N LYS A 18 4.76 12.11 -4.58
CA LYS A 18 5.21 13.34 -3.91
C LYS A 18 5.48 14.46 -4.91
N THR A 19 6.21 14.19 -5.99
CA THR A 19 6.53 15.21 -7.01
C THR A 19 5.27 15.72 -7.71
N GLN A 20 4.24 14.88 -7.83
CA GLN A 20 2.94 15.25 -8.41
C GLN A 20 2.01 15.95 -7.41
N GLY A 21 2.40 16.07 -6.14
CA GLY A 21 1.56 16.71 -5.12
C GLY A 21 0.27 15.93 -4.82
N LEU A 22 0.26 14.62 -5.09
CA LEU A 22 -0.90 13.73 -4.92
C LEU A 22 -1.05 13.18 -3.50
N LEU A 23 -0.15 13.52 -2.58
CA LEU A 23 -0.24 13.11 -1.17
C LEU A 23 -0.57 14.31 -0.30
N THR A 24 -1.37 14.10 0.73
CA THR A 24 -1.41 15.03 1.86
C THR A 24 -0.07 15.02 2.59
N LEU A 25 0.21 16.09 3.33
CA LEU A 25 1.45 16.20 4.10
C LEU A 25 1.58 15.06 5.12
N GLY A 26 0.48 14.70 5.79
CA GLY A 26 0.44 13.65 6.81
C GLY A 26 0.82 12.29 6.23
N LEU A 27 0.09 11.82 5.21
CA LEU A 27 0.40 10.56 4.54
C LEU A 27 1.81 10.55 3.95
N GLY A 28 2.23 11.66 3.32
CA GLY A 28 3.57 11.78 2.76
C GLY A 28 4.70 11.64 3.78
N GLN A 29 4.52 12.16 5.00
CA GLN A 29 5.48 12.01 6.09
C GLN A 29 5.55 10.57 6.62
N GLU A 30 4.41 9.91 6.78
CA GLU A 30 4.38 8.51 7.24
C GLU A 30 5.02 7.56 6.23
N LEU A 31 4.70 7.71 4.94
CA LEU A 31 5.32 6.93 3.87
C LEU A 31 6.83 7.19 3.77
N GLN A 32 7.26 8.43 4.00
CA GLN A 32 8.69 8.77 4.02
C GLN A 32 9.44 8.07 5.17
N ARG A 33 8.85 8.03 6.37
CA ARG A 33 9.42 7.29 7.50
C ARG A 33 9.54 5.80 7.19
N ILE A 34 8.47 5.21 6.64
CA ILE A 34 8.48 3.81 6.20
C ILE A 34 9.60 3.56 5.18
N ARG A 35 9.83 4.48 4.23
CA ARG A 35 10.96 4.40 3.27
C ARG A 35 12.32 4.35 3.95
N GLU A 36 12.53 5.17 4.98
CA GLU A 36 13.81 5.30 5.67
C GLU A 36 14.14 4.07 6.52
N GLU A 37 13.12 3.46 7.11
CA GLU A 37 13.26 2.30 7.98
C GLU A 37 13.20 0.96 7.23
N MET A 38 12.81 0.98 5.96
CA MET A 38 12.42 -0.20 5.18
C MET A 38 13.47 -1.32 5.17
N ASP A 39 14.75 -0.95 5.06
CA ASP A 39 15.85 -1.91 4.97
C ASP A 39 16.08 -2.67 6.30
N GLY A 40 15.60 -2.11 7.43
CA GLY A 40 15.66 -2.74 8.75
C GLY A 40 14.49 -3.67 9.07
N PHE A 41 13.43 -3.66 8.26
CA PHE A 41 12.23 -4.42 8.57
C PHE A 41 12.40 -5.93 8.34
N SER A 42 11.93 -6.71 9.33
CA SER A 42 11.94 -8.17 9.32
C SER A 42 10.51 -8.73 9.32
N ASN A 43 10.35 -9.97 8.86
CA ASN A 43 9.02 -10.62 8.78
C ASN A 43 8.40 -10.91 10.16
N TRP A 44 9.18 -10.77 11.24
CA TRP A 44 8.74 -10.95 12.62
C TRP A 44 8.11 -9.71 13.22
N LEU A 45 8.32 -8.55 12.59
CA LEU A 45 7.68 -7.31 13.00
C LEU A 45 6.25 -7.30 12.49
N ASP A 46 5.29 -7.11 13.40
CA ASP A 46 3.89 -6.88 13.05
C ASP A 46 3.68 -5.43 12.65
N ALA A 47 2.99 -5.21 11.53
CA ALA A 47 2.73 -3.89 10.98
C ALA A 47 1.89 -3.02 11.93
N ARG A 48 0.90 -3.59 12.63
CA ARG A 48 0.06 -2.81 13.54
C ARG A 48 0.88 -2.26 14.68
N LYS A 49 1.68 -3.13 15.31
CA LYS A 49 2.57 -2.74 16.41
C LYS A 49 3.49 -1.59 15.97
N HIS A 50 4.15 -1.75 14.83
CA HIS A 50 5.07 -0.75 14.30
C HIS A 50 4.40 0.60 14.00
N LEU A 51 3.25 0.58 13.32
CA LEU A 51 2.51 1.80 12.98
C LEU A 51 2.03 2.55 14.24
N VAL A 52 1.57 1.82 15.26
CA VAL A 52 1.19 2.42 16.56
C VAL A 52 2.40 3.03 17.28
N GLU A 53 3.53 2.30 17.35
CA GLU A 53 4.76 2.77 18.00
C GLU A 53 5.35 4.03 17.33
N THR A 54 5.18 4.16 16.02
CA THR A 54 5.63 5.33 15.24
C THR A 54 4.58 6.45 15.17
N GLY A 55 3.42 6.27 15.81
CA GLY A 55 2.35 7.27 15.83
C GLY A 55 1.71 7.53 14.47
N ALA A 56 1.65 6.53 13.60
CA ALA A 56 0.99 6.65 12.30
C ALA A 56 -0.53 6.77 12.48
N SER A 57 -1.13 7.79 11.87
CA SER A 57 -2.57 8.05 11.82
C SER A 57 -3.15 7.91 10.42
N HIS A 58 -2.33 8.03 9.38
CA HIS A 58 -2.72 7.92 7.96
C HIS A 58 -2.54 6.51 7.40
N LEU A 59 -1.71 5.69 8.05
CA LEU A 59 -1.52 4.28 7.71
C LEU A 59 -2.09 3.38 8.82
N SER A 60 -2.84 2.36 8.44
CA SER A 60 -3.26 1.32 9.38
C SER A 60 -3.26 -0.06 8.72
N GLY A 61 -2.86 -1.08 9.48
CA GLY A 61 -2.86 -2.46 9.02
C GLY A 61 -2.35 -3.42 10.07
N SER A 62 -2.40 -4.72 9.78
CA SER A 62 -1.86 -5.78 10.64
C SER A 62 -1.27 -6.92 9.84
N GLY A 63 -0.46 -7.76 10.50
CA GLY A 63 0.24 -8.89 9.91
C GLY A 63 1.73 -8.59 9.72
N PRO A 64 2.50 -9.56 9.17
CA PRO A 64 3.93 -9.38 8.95
C PRO A 64 4.22 -8.12 8.12
N ILE A 65 5.07 -7.24 8.62
CA ILE A 65 5.32 -5.93 8.00
C ILE A 65 5.81 -6.05 6.55
N SER A 66 6.54 -7.11 6.20
CA SER A 66 6.96 -7.32 4.82
C SER A 66 5.80 -7.60 3.86
N LYS A 67 4.74 -8.27 4.32
CA LYS A 67 3.53 -8.52 3.51
C LYS A 67 2.64 -7.28 3.44
N PHE A 68 2.53 -6.56 4.55
CA PHE A 68 1.93 -5.23 4.58
C PHE A 68 2.59 -4.30 3.55
N LEU A 69 3.92 -4.21 3.56
CA LEU A 69 4.67 -3.31 2.67
C LEU A 69 4.57 -3.71 1.20
N ARG A 70 4.48 -4.99 0.87
CA ARG A 70 4.18 -5.42 -0.52
C ARG A 70 2.82 -4.92 -0.97
N THR A 71 1.80 -5.11 -0.13
CA THR A 71 0.43 -4.67 -0.43
C THR A 71 0.36 -3.14 -0.55
N LEU A 72 1.04 -2.43 0.35
CA LEU A 72 1.16 -0.98 0.31
C LEU A 72 1.89 -0.51 -0.95
N THR A 73 2.99 -1.16 -1.32
CA THR A 73 3.75 -0.84 -2.54
C THR A 73 2.89 -1.03 -3.79
N TYR A 74 2.12 -2.12 -3.86
CA TYR A 74 1.16 -2.36 -4.93
C TYR A 74 0.09 -1.26 -4.97
N ALA A 75 -0.43 -0.85 -3.81
CA ALA A 75 -1.39 0.25 -3.74
C ALA A 75 -0.80 1.56 -4.31
N LEU A 76 0.45 1.89 -3.96
CA LEU A 76 1.15 3.07 -4.50
C LEU A 76 1.37 2.99 -6.02
N GLU A 77 1.73 1.81 -6.54
CA GLU A 77 1.87 1.60 -7.98
C GLU A 77 0.56 1.87 -8.71
N ARG A 78 -0.53 1.28 -8.23
CA ARG A 78 -1.88 1.49 -8.80
C ARG A 78 -2.30 2.96 -8.73
N MET A 79 -1.88 3.72 -7.70
CA MET A 79 -2.10 5.17 -7.65
C MET A 79 -1.31 5.91 -8.73
N VAL A 80 -0.05 5.53 -8.96
CA VAL A 80 0.79 6.10 -10.02
C VAL A 80 0.23 5.82 -11.41
N GLU A 81 -0.36 4.64 -11.63
CA GLU A 81 -1.03 4.29 -12.89
C GLU A 81 -2.29 5.13 -13.13
N ASN A 82 -2.99 5.51 -12.05
CA ASN A 82 -4.23 6.28 -12.12
C ASN A 82 -4.04 7.79 -11.84
N ARG A 83 -2.79 8.26 -11.78
CA ARG A 83 -2.43 9.63 -11.38
C ARG A 83 -3.18 10.71 -12.14
N ASP A 84 -3.33 10.58 -13.46
CA ASP A 84 -3.94 11.61 -14.30
C ASP A 84 -5.43 11.76 -13.92
N SER A 85 -6.10 10.65 -13.55
CA SER A 85 -7.48 10.69 -13.06
C SER A 85 -7.59 11.33 -11.68
N LEU A 86 -6.60 11.14 -10.80
CA LEU A 86 -6.56 11.74 -9.47
C LEU A 86 -6.32 13.26 -9.57
N GLU A 87 -5.34 13.67 -10.39
CA GLU A 87 -5.02 15.08 -10.66
C GLU A 87 -6.20 15.83 -11.27
N ASN A 88 -6.84 15.27 -12.30
CA ASN A 88 -7.99 15.89 -12.97
C ASN A 88 -9.19 16.10 -12.04
N ARG A 89 -9.27 15.36 -10.92
CA ARG A 89 -10.34 15.46 -9.94
C ARG A 89 -9.97 16.32 -8.73
N GLY A 90 -8.74 16.85 -8.68
CA GLY A 90 -8.29 17.73 -7.60
C GLY A 90 -8.22 17.02 -6.23
N VAL A 91 -7.99 15.71 -6.21
CA VAL A 91 -7.93 14.94 -4.96
C VAL A 91 -6.49 14.66 -4.53
N LYS A 92 -6.26 14.59 -3.21
CA LYS A 92 -4.99 14.19 -2.62
C LYS A 92 -5.19 12.99 -1.70
N LEU A 93 -4.37 11.97 -1.88
CA LEU A 93 -4.39 10.76 -1.06
C LEU A 93 -4.05 11.11 0.39
N ASP A 94 -4.89 10.67 1.31
CA ASP A 94 -4.78 11.01 2.73
C ASP A 94 -4.61 9.79 3.62
N LYS A 95 -5.25 8.65 3.32
CA LYS A 95 -5.20 7.49 4.22
C LYS A 95 -5.19 6.18 3.46
N ILE A 96 -4.44 5.21 3.96
CA ILE A 96 -4.43 3.84 3.46
C ILE A 96 -4.65 2.88 4.62
N GLN A 97 -5.70 2.07 4.52
CA GLN A 97 -6.08 1.11 5.56
C GLN A 97 -6.13 -0.29 4.98
N LEU A 98 -5.36 -1.20 5.58
CA LEU A 98 -5.46 -2.65 5.33
C LEU A 98 -6.18 -3.29 6.51
N SER A 99 -7.44 -3.67 6.32
CA SER A 99 -8.29 -4.22 7.38
C SER A 99 -8.61 -5.70 7.12
N ASN A 100 -9.15 -6.37 8.14
CA ASN A 100 -9.55 -7.77 8.08
C ASN A 100 -8.45 -8.71 7.56
N THR A 101 -7.19 -8.39 7.89
CA THR A 101 -6.05 -9.10 7.30
C THR A 101 -5.90 -10.50 7.88
N THR A 102 -5.69 -11.47 7.00
CA THR A 102 -5.34 -12.85 7.33
C THR A 102 -4.01 -13.18 6.67
N SER A 103 -3.10 -13.84 7.39
CA SER A 103 -1.77 -14.20 6.87
C SER A 103 -1.48 -15.69 7.09
N GLY A 104 -1.16 -16.38 6.00
CA GLY A 104 -0.53 -17.71 6.02
C GLY A 104 0.99 -17.64 5.83
N CYS A 105 1.64 -18.74 5.45
CA CYS A 105 3.05 -18.72 5.07
C CYS A 105 3.24 -17.99 3.72
N SER A 106 2.50 -18.41 2.69
CA SER A 106 2.55 -17.88 1.32
C SER A 106 1.31 -17.08 0.91
N ASP A 107 0.42 -16.82 1.88
CA ASP A 107 -0.87 -16.17 1.67
C ASP A 107 -1.00 -14.89 2.53
N PHE A 108 -1.67 -13.87 2.00
CA PHE A 108 -2.00 -12.63 2.68
C PHE A 108 -3.18 -11.96 1.99
N ARG A 109 -4.27 -11.79 2.71
CA ARG A 109 -5.51 -11.25 2.15
C ARG A 109 -6.23 -10.37 3.15
N GLY A 110 -7.10 -9.50 2.67
CA GLY A 110 -7.90 -8.61 3.49
C GLY A 110 -8.66 -7.62 2.64
N THR A 111 -9.01 -6.50 3.24
CA THR A 111 -9.63 -5.36 2.56
C THR A 111 -8.64 -4.21 2.52
N VAL A 112 -8.53 -3.53 1.38
CA VAL A 112 -7.81 -2.27 1.26
C VAL A 112 -8.82 -1.15 1.09
N GLN A 113 -8.67 -0.10 1.90
CA GLN A 113 -9.42 1.13 1.78
C GLN A 113 -8.46 2.29 1.61
N ILE A 114 -8.73 3.14 0.63
CA ILE A 114 -7.89 4.30 0.32
C ILE A 114 -8.76 5.53 0.32
N PHE A 115 -8.39 6.48 1.15
CA PHE A 115 -9.09 7.74 1.30
C PHE A 115 -8.26 8.87 0.71
N ALA A 116 -8.95 9.86 0.19
CA ALA A 116 -8.38 11.10 -0.27
C ALA A 116 -9.19 12.27 0.26
N VAL A 117 -8.64 13.47 0.12
CA VAL A 117 -9.33 14.73 0.37
C VAL A 117 -9.46 15.50 -0.93
N ASN A 118 -10.60 16.14 -1.15
CA ASN A 118 -10.79 17.08 -2.26
C ASN A 118 -10.19 18.47 -1.90
N GLU A 119 -10.33 19.44 -2.81
CA GLU A 119 -9.85 20.82 -2.60
C GLU A 119 -10.56 21.55 -1.44
N GLN A 120 -11.77 21.10 -1.08
CA GLN A 120 -12.58 21.63 0.01
C GLN A 120 -12.19 21.02 1.37
N GLY A 121 -11.39 19.95 1.35
CA GLY A 121 -10.98 19.21 2.55
C GLY A 121 -11.95 18.10 2.95
N ASP A 122 -12.94 17.76 2.12
CA ASP A 122 -13.87 16.66 2.39
C ASP A 122 -13.16 15.32 2.13
N GLU A 123 -13.37 14.35 3.03
CA GLU A 123 -12.86 13.00 2.86
C GLU A 123 -13.67 12.23 1.80
N MET A 124 -12.96 11.53 0.93
CA MET A 124 -13.50 10.71 -0.15
C MET A 124 -12.90 9.31 -0.08
N LEU A 125 -13.75 8.30 -0.23
CA LEU A 125 -13.32 6.93 -0.41
C LEU A 125 -13.00 6.70 -1.89
N LEU A 126 -11.73 6.45 -2.19
CA LEU A 126 -11.24 6.19 -3.54
C LEU A 126 -11.32 4.71 -3.89
N TRP A 127 -10.83 3.85 -3.00
CA TRP A 127 -10.87 2.38 -3.14
C TRP A 127 -11.48 1.75 -1.92
N ASP A 128 -12.31 0.75 -2.15
CA ASP A 128 -12.73 -0.23 -1.15
C ASP A 128 -12.88 -1.59 -1.82
N GLY A 129 -12.09 -2.56 -1.38
CA GLY A 129 -12.30 -3.93 -1.82
C GLY A 129 -11.26 -4.93 -1.34
N GLY A 130 -11.53 -6.18 -1.67
CA GLY A 130 -10.68 -7.30 -1.28
C GLY A 130 -9.37 -7.31 -2.06
N PHE A 131 -8.26 -7.49 -1.33
CA PHE A 131 -6.98 -7.86 -1.92
C PHE A 131 -6.62 -9.28 -1.52
N HIS A 132 -5.89 -9.97 -2.40
CA HIS A 132 -5.36 -11.30 -2.14
C HIS A 132 -3.97 -11.43 -2.79
N TRP A 133 -3.00 -11.72 -1.94
CA TRP A 133 -1.66 -12.14 -2.29
C TRP A 133 -1.53 -13.64 -2.01
N ASP A 134 -1.31 -14.45 -3.05
CA ASP A 134 -1.07 -15.89 -2.92
C ASP A 134 0.13 -16.31 -3.78
N CYS A 135 1.23 -16.69 -3.13
CA CYS A 135 2.40 -17.24 -3.81
C CYS A 135 2.36 -18.77 -3.96
N ALA A 136 1.48 -19.48 -3.24
CA ALA A 136 1.34 -20.92 -3.33
C ALA A 136 0.46 -21.35 -4.51
N GLU A 137 -0.62 -20.61 -4.81
CA GLU A 137 -1.54 -20.89 -5.91
C GLU A 137 -0.89 -20.74 -7.30
N HIS A 138 0.19 -19.94 -7.41
CA HIS A 138 0.97 -19.77 -8.64
C HIS A 138 2.14 -20.74 -8.83
N GLY A 139 2.20 -21.83 -8.06
CA GLY A 139 3.10 -22.96 -8.34
C GLY A 139 4.59 -22.65 -8.26
N MET A 140 5.00 -21.60 -7.53
CA MET A 140 6.41 -21.36 -7.25
C MET A 140 6.81 -22.15 -5.98
N PRO A 141 7.57 -23.27 -6.09
CA PRO A 141 8.60 -23.52 -5.08
C PRO A 141 9.50 -22.26 -5.02
N GLN A 142 10.38 -22.07 -4.04
CA GLN A 142 11.30 -20.92 -4.07
C GLN A 142 12.59 -21.24 -4.84
N PRO A 143 12.70 -21.06 -6.19
CA PRO A 143 13.97 -20.86 -6.85
C PRO A 143 14.26 -19.36 -7.02
N GLU A 144 15.49 -19.03 -7.38
CA GLU A 144 16.02 -17.67 -7.63
C GLU A 144 15.13 -16.82 -8.57
N ALA A 145 14.36 -17.45 -9.45
CA ALA A 145 13.37 -16.78 -10.30
C ALA A 145 12.21 -16.14 -9.51
N ALA A 146 11.76 -16.74 -8.41
CA ALA A 146 10.73 -16.16 -7.53
C ALA A 146 11.26 -14.92 -6.78
N GLN A 147 12.55 -14.92 -6.42
CA GLN A 147 13.23 -13.75 -5.84
C GLN A 147 13.37 -12.60 -6.83
N SER A 148 13.51 -12.91 -8.13
CA SER A 148 13.59 -11.91 -9.20
C SER A 148 12.24 -11.26 -9.56
N LEU A 149 11.12 -11.87 -9.15
CA LEU A 149 9.76 -11.49 -9.54
C LEU A 149 8.89 -11.04 -8.36
N GLY A 150 9.47 -10.62 -7.22
CA GLY A 150 8.85 -10.39 -5.89
C GLY A 150 7.53 -9.61 -5.76
N TYR A 151 6.93 -9.22 -6.89
CA TYR A 151 5.62 -8.63 -7.09
C TYR A 151 4.49 -9.61 -7.51
N ARG A 152 4.76 -10.71 -8.24
CA ARG A 152 3.73 -11.44 -9.03
C ARG A 152 2.77 -12.37 -8.28
N CYS A 153 2.66 -12.23 -6.96
CA CYS A 153 1.68 -13.02 -6.19
C CYS A 153 0.42 -12.23 -5.82
N MET A 154 0.34 -10.93 -6.15
CA MET A 154 -0.95 -10.22 -6.03
C MET A 154 -1.90 -10.76 -7.09
N ILE A 155 -2.84 -11.60 -6.67
CA ILE A 155 -3.79 -12.30 -7.54
C ILE A 155 -5.13 -11.58 -7.63
N GLN A 156 -5.46 -10.80 -6.60
CA GLN A 156 -6.62 -9.94 -6.57
C GLN A 156 -6.26 -8.61 -5.92
N PHE A 157 -6.69 -7.53 -6.55
CA PHE A 157 -6.65 -6.19 -5.98
C PHE A 157 -7.84 -5.40 -6.53
N PRO A 158 -8.51 -4.55 -5.74
CA PRO A 158 -9.67 -3.83 -6.23
C PRO A 158 -9.28 -2.83 -7.32
N ASP A 159 -10.20 -2.63 -8.27
CA ASP A 159 -10.11 -1.56 -9.25
C ASP A 159 -10.42 -0.20 -8.61
N LEU A 160 -10.01 0.86 -9.29
CA LEU A 160 -10.39 2.21 -8.90
C LEU A 160 -11.88 2.41 -9.05
N ASP A 161 -12.55 2.77 -7.95
CA ASP A 161 -13.95 3.15 -7.99
C ASP A 161 -14.04 4.43 -8.82
N PRO A 162 -14.63 4.40 -10.03
CA PRO A 162 -14.73 5.58 -10.86
C PRO A 162 -15.66 6.64 -10.25
N ALA A 163 -16.51 6.26 -9.28
CA ALA A 163 -17.58 7.10 -8.74
C ALA A 163 -17.19 7.94 -7.52
N PHE A 164 -16.04 7.68 -6.85
CA PHE A 164 -15.56 8.32 -5.61
C PHE A 164 -16.66 8.81 -4.67
N SER A 165 -16.93 8.07 -3.60
CA SER A 165 -17.96 8.45 -2.64
C SER A 165 -17.40 9.39 -1.58
N VAL A 166 -18.07 10.51 -1.32
CA VAL A 166 -17.78 11.37 -0.16
C VAL A 166 -18.16 10.61 1.10
N VAL A 167 -17.25 10.56 2.06
CA VAL A 167 -17.49 9.95 3.38
C VAL A 167 -18.06 11.05 4.27
N GLY A 168 -19.34 10.91 4.64
CA GLY A 168 -20.09 11.87 5.47
C GLY A 168 -20.01 11.59 6.96
#